data_AF-A0A1W1Z9C0-F1
#
_entry.id   AF-A0A1W1Z9C0-F1
#
_cell.length_a   1.000
_cell.length_b   1.000
_cell.length_c   1.000
_cell.angle_alpha   90.00
_cell.angle_beta   90.00
_cell.angle_gamma   90.00
#
_symmetry.space_group_name_H-M   'P 1'
#
loop_
_entity.id
_entity.type
_entity.pdbx_description
1 polymer ?
#
loop_
_entity_poly.entity_id
_entity_poly.type
_entity_poly.pdbx_seq_one_letter_code
_entity_poly.pdbx_strand_id
1 'polypeptide(L)'
;MKIQESIRLNMLLLTMFLLACEKKDIEIPRFDVQTDAVSYKAGEEVTFKFSGNAENVVFWSGEKGRNYAYRDRATEKGVLQTLQFTTAAGQGTQNNNLSLKISRDFNGIYDPANIAKASWTDITSRAVLAPNPATGAAGAATASGSVNISDQATAENTPVYFAFRYASESNALKPRQWTISSFVVSNTLADGTVNNVVANLGLAGFKGVDVINPSFQWAFTPNALSPTAVTVAAGNIGDAANEDWIVSVPVKLNQVSLSDYGIPIISITTLSPPKDYKYVFTAPGVYKVVFHAFNQDVAEKTGIIKEMTITILP
;
A
#
# COMPACT_ATOMS: atom_id res chain seq x y z
N MET A 1 -43.74 -27.70 -50.00
CA MET A 1 -42.95 -26.64 -50.66
C MET A 1 -42.99 -25.30 -49.90
N LYS A 2 -44.16 -24.79 -49.45
CA LYS A 2 -44.26 -23.50 -48.72
C LYS A 2 -43.55 -23.42 -47.35
N ILE A 3 -43.31 -24.53 -46.67
CA ILE A 3 -42.66 -24.56 -45.33
C ILE A 3 -41.13 -24.47 -45.44
N GLN A 4 -40.53 -24.93 -46.54
CA GLN A 4 -39.07 -24.79 -46.75
C GLN A 4 -38.66 -23.36 -47.11
N GLU A 5 -39.54 -22.59 -47.76
CA GLU A 5 -39.27 -21.19 -48.08
C GLU A 5 -39.35 -20.27 -46.84
N SER A 6 -40.28 -20.52 -45.92
CA SER A 6 -40.37 -19.73 -44.68
C SER A 6 -39.20 -19.99 -43.72
N ILE A 7 -38.67 -21.22 -43.69
CA ILE A 7 -37.48 -21.57 -42.90
C ILE A 7 -36.22 -20.95 -43.51
N ARG A 8 -36.09 -20.93 -44.84
CA ARG A 8 -34.97 -20.27 -45.53
C ARG A 8 -35.02 -18.74 -45.37
N LEU A 9 -36.21 -18.14 -45.36
CA LEU A 9 -36.39 -16.71 -45.16
C LEU A 9 -36.11 -16.28 -43.71
N ASN A 10 -36.53 -17.07 -42.71
CA ASN A 10 -36.22 -16.81 -41.30
C ASN A 10 -34.75 -17.08 -40.95
N MET A 11 -34.09 -18.03 -41.64
CA MET A 11 -32.66 -18.29 -41.48
C MET A 11 -31.80 -17.20 -42.14
N LEU A 12 -32.27 -16.59 -43.24
CA LEU A 12 -31.62 -15.44 -43.88
C LEU A 12 -31.76 -14.14 -43.05
N LEU A 13 -32.88 -13.98 -42.33
CA LEU A 13 -33.13 -12.83 -41.46
C LEU A 13 -32.32 -12.89 -40.15
N LEU A 14 -32.00 -14.10 -39.66
CA LEU A 14 -31.21 -14.30 -38.44
C LEU A 14 -29.70 -14.08 -38.67
N THR A 15 -29.21 -14.30 -39.90
CA THR A 15 -27.81 -13.99 -40.28
C THR A 15 -27.51 -12.49 -40.43
N MET A 16 -28.53 -11.63 -40.54
CA MET A 16 -28.35 -10.18 -40.69
C MET A 16 -28.12 -9.44 -39.35
N PHE A 17 -28.34 -10.10 -38.22
CA PHE A 17 -28.15 -9.52 -36.88
C PHE A 17 -26.76 -9.78 -36.25
N LEU A 18 -25.85 -10.47 -36.94
CA LEU A 18 -24.53 -10.84 -36.41
C LEU A 18 -23.37 -9.95 -36.87
N LEU A 19 -23.63 -8.84 -37.58
CA LEU A 19 -22.59 -7.96 -38.15
C LEU A 19 -22.53 -6.54 -37.56
N ALA A 20 -23.26 -6.23 -36.49
CA ALA A 20 -23.22 -4.91 -35.87
C ALA A 20 -22.30 -4.86 -34.63
N CYS A 21 -21.04 -5.23 -34.82
CA CYS A 21 -19.95 -4.74 -33.99
C CYS A 21 -18.85 -4.29 -34.94
N GLU A 22 -19.12 -3.20 -35.66
CA GLU A 22 -18.09 -2.53 -36.44
C GLU A 22 -17.14 -1.89 -35.44
N LYS A 23 -16.05 -2.60 -35.14
CA LYS A 23 -14.99 -2.11 -34.27
C LYS A 23 -14.38 -0.91 -34.97
N LYS A 24 -14.71 0.28 -34.49
CA LYS A 24 -14.20 1.52 -35.06
C LYS A 24 -12.75 1.65 -34.62
N ASP A 25 -11.82 1.44 -35.54
CA ASP A 25 -10.40 1.59 -35.23
C ASP A 25 -10.13 3.02 -34.74
N ILE A 26 -9.56 3.13 -33.54
CA ILE A 26 -9.18 4.42 -32.97
C ILE A 26 -7.83 4.83 -33.56
N GLU A 27 -7.77 6.01 -34.16
CA GLU A 27 -6.53 6.57 -34.68
C GLU A 27 -5.62 7.05 -33.54
N ILE A 28 -4.31 6.78 -33.63
CA ILE A 28 -3.30 7.41 -32.77
C ILE A 28 -3.39 8.93 -32.99
N PRO A 29 -3.56 9.75 -31.94
CA PRO A 29 -3.65 11.18 -32.13
C PRO A 29 -2.34 11.75 -32.65
N ARG A 30 -2.45 12.68 -33.60
CA ARG A 30 -1.37 13.63 -33.88
C ARG A 30 -1.33 14.61 -32.71
N PHE A 31 -0.18 14.72 -32.07
CA PHE A 31 0.04 15.67 -31.00
C PHE A 31 1.47 16.15 -31.04
N ASP A 32 1.66 17.46 -30.95
CA ASP A 32 2.96 18.07 -30.72
C ASP A 32 2.85 19.18 -29.67
N VAL A 33 3.93 19.38 -28.93
CA VAL A 33 4.01 20.38 -27.87
C VAL A 33 5.33 21.11 -27.95
N GLN A 34 5.26 22.43 -27.85
CA GLN A 34 6.42 23.31 -27.88
C GLN A 34 6.32 24.34 -26.76
N THR A 35 7.46 24.88 -26.36
CA THR A 35 7.52 26.01 -25.43
C THR A 35 8.63 26.95 -25.87
N ASP A 36 8.59 28.20 -25.43
CA ASP A 36 9.42 29.28 -25.99
C ASP A 36 10.91 29.13 -25.61
N ALA A 37 11.20 28.44 -24.51
CA ALA A 37 12.55 28.14 -24.05
C ALA A 37 12.60 26.79 -23.33
N VAL A 38 13.78 26.26 -23.07
CA VAL A 38 13.99 25.07 -22.22
C VAL A 38 14.57 25.43 -20.85
N SER A 39 14.65 26.73 -20.55
CA SER A 39 15.14 27.25 -19.28
C SER A 39 14.34 28.46 -18.85
N TYR A 40 13.91 28.47 -17.59
CA TYR A 40 13.07 29.49 -16.96
C TYR A 40 13.53 29.76 -15.53
N LYS A 41 13.07 30.84 -14.89
CA LYS A 41 13.30 31.07 -13.47
C LYS A 41 12.21 30.45 -12.60
N ALA A 42 12.54 30.12 -11.35
CA ALA A 42 11.54 29.69 -10.39
C ALA A 42 10.46 30.78 -10.21
N GLY A 43 9.20 30.37 -10.24
CA GLY A 43 8.04 31.27 -10.21
C GLY A 43 7.67 31.88 -11.57
N GLU A 44 8.45 31.66 -12.62
CA GLU A 44 8.11 32.07 -14.00
C GLU A 44 7.09 31.10 -14.61
N GLU A 45 6.15 31.65 -15.38
CA GLU A 45 5.13 30.85 -16.08
C GLU A 45 5.68 30.26 -17.38
N VAL A 46 5.67 28.94 -17.48
CA VAL A 46 5.97 28.20 -18.70
C VAL A 46 4.68 27.98 -19.48
N THR A 47 4.64 28.46 -20.73
CA THR A 47 3.51 28.20 -21.64
C THR A 47 3.87 27.08 -22.61
N PHE A 48 3.12 25.98 -22.54
CA PHE A 48 3.21 24.85 -23.46
C PHE A 48 2.15 24.98 -24.54
N LYS A 49 2.55 25.13 -25.80
CA LYS A 49 1.67 25.33 -26.97
C LYS A 49 1.46 23.99 -27.67
N PHE A 50 0.21 23.66 -27.94
CA PHE A 50 -0.22 22.39 -28.50
C PHE A 50 -0.62 22.51 -29.97
N SER A 51 -0.37 21.44 -30.72
CA SER A 51 -0.95 21.24 -32.04
C SER A 51 -1.33 19.78 -32.25
N GLY A 52 -2.29 19.54 -33.14
CA GLY A 52 -2.79 18.19 -33.46
C GLY A 52 -4.26 18.00 -33.12
N ASN A 53 -4.67 16.74 -32.98
CA ASN A 53 -6.07 16.30 -32.84
C ASN A 53 -6.29 15.34 -31.65
N ALA A 54 -5.46 15.43 -30.62
CA ALA A 54 -5.64 14.62 -29.42
C ALA A 54 -6.92 14.97 -28.66
N GLU A 55 -7.74 13.97 -28.37
CA GLU A 55 -9.00 14.12 -27.63
C GLU A 55 -8.78 14.15 -26.11
N ASN A 56 -7.67 13.58 -25.64
CA ASN A 56 -7.26 13.64 -24.25
C ASN A 56 -5.78 13.96 -24.17
N VAL A 57 -5.40 14.81 -23.22
CA VAL A 57 -3.99 15.10 -22.92
C VAL A 57 -3.83 15.17 -21.41
N VAL A 58 -2.84 14.44 -20.90
CA VAL A 58 -2.48 14.43 -19.49
C VAL A 58 -1.05 14.94 -19.34
N PHE A 59 -0.88 15.99 -18.55
CA PHE A 59 0.38 16.64 -18.24
C PHE A 59 1.02 16.05 -16.97
N TRP A 60 2.33 15.86 -17.02
CA TRP A 60 3.16 15.42 -15.91
C TRP A 60 4.33 16.40 -15.80
N SER A 61 4.40 17.14 -14.70
CA SER A 61 5.43 18.17 -14.52
C SER A 61 6.83 17.58 -14.30
N GLY A 62 6.93 16.32 -13.87
CA GLY A 62 8.19 15.70 -13.45
C GLY A 62 8.59 16.06 -12.01
N GLU A 63 7.77 16.85 -11.31
CA GLU A 63 7.94 17.08 -9.86
C GLU A 63 7.57 15.83 -9.06
N LYS A 64 7.90 15.85 -7.77
CA LYS A 64 7.54 14.78 -6.82
C LYS A 64 6.03 14.50 -6.87
N GLY A 65 5.66 13.23 -7.05
CA GLY A 65 4.26 12.79 -7.18
C GLY A 65 3.64 13.04 -8.57
N ARG A 66 4.40 13.59 -9.51
CA ARG A 66 3.99 13.97 -10.87
C ARG A 66 4.97 13.45 -11.94
N ASN A 67 5.63 12.33 -11.68
CA ASN A 67 6.55 11.68 -12.62
C ASN A 67 5.88 10.56 -13.44
N TYR A 68 5.83 10.73 -14.76
CA TYR A 68 5.20 9.75 -15.67
C TYR A 68 5.83 8.35 -15.62
N ALA A 69 7.13 8.26 -15.33
CA ALA A 69 7.82 6.98 -15.19
C ALA A 69 7.29 6.15 -14.00
N TYR A 70 6.69 6.80 -13.01
CA TYR A 70 6.18 6.18 -11.78
C TYR A 70 4.67 6.00 -11.74
N ARG A 71 3.97 6.25 -12.85
CA ARG A 71 2.51 6.10 -12.96
C ARG A 71 2.01 4.69 -12.60
N ASP A 72 2.80 3.67 -12.91
CA ASP A 72 2.48 2.24 -12.68
C ASP A 72 3.36 1.62 -11.57
N ARG A 73 4.06 2.45 -10.77
CA ARG A 73 5.00 1.98 -9.74
C ARG A 73 4.25 1.38 -8.55
N ALA A 74 4.33 0.06 -8.41
CA ALA A 74 3.76 -0.66 -7.27
C ALA A 74 4.76 -0.90 -6.12
N THR A 75 6.06 -0.88 -6.41
CA THR A 75 7.12 -1.22 -5.44
C THR A 75 8.39 -0.41 -5.68
N GLU A 76 9.00 0.06 -4.60
CA GLU A 76 10.32 0.69 -4.59
C GLU A 76 10.95 0.49 -3.21
N LYS A 77 12.17 -0.03 -3.17
CA LYS A 77 12.91 -0.16 -1.91
C LYS A 77 13.27 1.23 -1.41
N GLY A 78 12.54 1.71 -0.41
CA GLY A 78 12.83 2.98 0.22
C GLY A 78 14.12 2.97 1.01
N VAL A 79 14.55 4.18 1.41
CA VAL A 79 15.73 4.40 2.26
C VAL A 79 15.47 4.05 3.72
N LEU A 80 14.20 4.00 4.14
CA LEU A 80 13.82 3.65 5.51
C LEU A 80 12.46 2.96 5.56
N GLN A 81 12.41 1.77 6.17
CA GLN A 81 11.17 1.09 6.52
C GLN A 81 11.00 1.06 8.04
N THR A 82 9.81 1.42 8.51
CA THR A 82 9.52 1.54 9.94
C THR A 82 8.26 0.79 10.33
N LEU A 83 8.26 0.26 11.54
CA LEU A 83 7.10 -0.30 12.23
C LEU A 83 6.77 0.58 13.44
N GLN A 84 5.49 0.88 13.63
CA GLN A 84 4.97 1.56 14.81
C GLN A 84 3.74 0.85 15.33
N PHE A 85 3.59 0.77 16.65
CA PHE A 85 2.41 0.24 17.34
C PHE A 85 2.35 0.82 18.75
N THR A 86 1.21 0.68 19.40
CA THR A 86 1.04 1.03 20.81
C THR A 86 0.77 -0.24 21.61
N THR A 87 1.38 -0.33 22.80
CA THR A 87 1.08 -1.40 23.75
C THR A 87 0.52 -0.84 25.04
N ALA A 88 -0.35 -1.60 25.70
CA ALA A 88 -0.75 -1.37 27.08
C ALA A 88 -0.62 -2.69 27.86
N ALA A 89 -0.04 -2.61 29.05
CA ALA A 89 0.15 -3.76 29.93
C ALA A 89 -0.86 -3.71 31.08
N GLY A 90 -1.52 -4.84 31.34
CA GLY A 90 -2.40 -5.00 32.49
C GLY A 90 -1.63 -5.14 33.81
N GLN A 91 -2.40 -5.23 34.89
CA GLN A 91 -1.87 -5.57 36.22
C GLN A 91 -1.28 -6.99 36.20
N GLY A 92 -0.21 -7.22 36.96
CA GLY A 92 0.43 -8.54 37.12
C GLY A 92 1.89 -8.39 37.53
N THR A 93 2.62 -9.46 37.81
CA THR A 93 4.02 -9.38 38.27
C THR A 93 4.97 -10.25 37.44
N GLN A 94 4.43 -11.05 36.52
CA GLN A 94 5.22 -11.81 35.55
C GLN A 94 5.58 -10.89 34.38
N ASN A 95 6.85 -10.51 34.31
CA ASN A 95 7.37 -9.62 33.28
C ASN A 95 7.94 -10.43 32.10
N ASN A 96 8.24 -9.74 30.99
CA ASN A 96 8.82 -10.34 29.77
C ASN A 96 7.94 -11.42 29.10
N ASN A 97 6.61 -11.32 29.27
CA ASN A 97 5.63 -12.26 28.72
C ASN A 97 5.07 -11.83 27.34
N LEU A 98 5.67 -10.81 26.70
CA LEU A 98 5.35 -10.38 25.33
C LEU A 98 6.64 -10.22 24.53
N SER A 99 6.66 -10.71 23.29
CA SER A 99 7.75 -10.49 22.34
C SER A 99 7.21 -10.07 20.97
N LEU A 100 7.92 -9.15 20.31
CA LEU A 100 7.71 -8.79 18.91
C LEU A 100 8.71 -9.56 18.05
N LYS A 101 8.19 -10.29 17.06
CA LYS A 101 8.99 -11.14 16.17
C LYS A 101 8.67 -10.86 14.72
N ILE A 102 9.62 -11.17 13.85
CA ILE A 102 9.46 -11.08 12.40
C ILE A 102 9.99 -12.34 11.72
N SER A 103 9.31 -12.81 10.68
CA SER A 103 9.69 -13.97 9.88
C SER A 103 9.61 -13.65 8.39
N ARG A 104 10.49 -14.27 7.59
CA ARG A 104 10.48 -14.20 6.11
C ARG A 104 10.10 -15.53 5.47
N ASP A 105 10.05 -16.61 6.26
CA ASP A 105 9.85 -17.99 5.81
C ASP A 105 8.57 -18.63 6.38
N PHE A 106 7.82 -17.93 7.23
CA PHE A 106 6.47 -18.36 7.60
C PHE A 106 5.60 -18.49 6.35
N ASN A 107 4.93 -19.63 6.21
CA ASN A 107 4.26 -20.03 4.98
C ASN A 107 2.80 -19.55 4.88
N GLY A 108 2.31 -18.78 5.87
CA GLY A 108 0.93 -18.29 5.90
C GLY A 108 -0.12 -19.33 6.34
N ILE A 109 0.31 -20.47 6.90
CA ILE A 109 -0.59 -21.44 7.54
C ILE A 109 -0.57 -21.20 9.05
N TYR A 110 -1.69 -20.74 9.59
CA TYR A 110 -1.81 -20.23 10.96
C TYR A 110 -2.16 -21.35 11.95
N ASP A 111 -1.21 -22.25 12.19
CA ASP A 111 -1.33 -23.34 13.17
C ASP A 111 -0.02 -23.52 13.95
N PRO A 112 -0.05 -24.21 15.11
CA PRO A 112 1.15 -24.42 15.94
C PRO A 112 2.32 -25.09 15.22
N ALA A 113 2.05 -26.05 14.33
CA ALA A 113 3.09 -26.80 13.63
C ALA A 113 3.86 -25.91 12.64
N ASN A 114 3.19 -24.97 11.99
CA ASN A 114 3.80 -24.04 11.05
C ASN A 114 4.45 -22.84 11.76
N ILE A 115 3.92 -22.39 12.90
CA ILE A 115 4.62 -21.43 13.77
C ILE A 115 5.98 -21.98 14.20
N ALA A 116 6.02 -23.25 14.62
CA ALA A 116 7.25 -23.90 15.09
C ALA A 116 8.28 -24.18 13.98
N LYS A 117 7.85 -24.33 12.72
CA LYS A 117 8.73 -24.56 11.58
C LYS A 117 9.40 -23.31 11.03
N ALA A 118 8.77 -22.14 11.22
CA ALA A 118 9.28 -20.88 10.70
C ALA A 118 10.41 -20.31 11.57
N SER A 119 11.28 -19.54 10.93
CA SER A 119 12.36 -18.82 11.59
C SER A 119 11.87 -17.45 12.05
N TRP A 120 11.94 -17.20 13.36
CA TRP A 120 11.50 -15.93 13.96
C TRP A 120 12.69 -15.14 14.51
N THR A 121 12.94 -13.98 13.92
CA THR A 121 13.88 -13.00 14.50
C THR A 121 13.16 -12.18 15.56
N ASP A 122 13.71 -12.18 16.78
CA ASP A 122 13.21 -11.32 17.86
C ASP A 122 13.70 -9.88 17.65
N ILE A 123 12.76 -8.95 17.55
CA ILE A 123 13.03 -7.52 17.39
C ILE A 123 12.44 -6.70 18.53
N THR A 124 12.08 -7.34 19.65
CA THR A 124 11.45 -6.70 20.81
C THR A 124 12.30 -5.55 21.35
N SER A 125 13.62 -5.74 21.41
CA SER A 125 14.56 -4.72 21.91
C SER A 125 14.64 -3.46 21.05
N ARG A 126 14.12 -3.49 19.81
CA ARG A 126 14.05 -2.33 18.93
C ARG A 126 12.82 -1.44 19.21
N ALA A 127 11.88 -1.91 20.04
CA ALA A 127 10.64 -1.23 20.37
C ALA A 127 10.58 -0.84 21.85
N VAL A 128 9.89 0.26 22.14
CA VAL A 128 9.52 0.65 23.51
C VAL A 128 8.18 0.00 23.86
N LEU A 129 8.15 -0.95 24.79
CA LEU A 129 6.91 -1.55 25.28
C LEU A 129 6.37 -0.80 26.50
N ALA A 130 5.07 -0.97 26.77
CA ALA A 130 4.44 -0.45 27.98
C ALA A 130 5.20 -0.94 29.24
N PRO A 131 5.39 -0.06 30.23
CA PRO A 131 6.17 -0.39 31.40
C PRO A 131 5.49 -1.50 32.22
N ASN A 132 6.30 -2.41 32.75
CA ASN A 132 5.85 -3.47 33.65
C ASN A 132 6.45 -3.26 35.05
N PRO A 133 5.94 -2.29 35.83
CA PRO A 133 6.52 -1.93 37.11
C PRO A 133 6.47 -3.12 38.09
N ALA A 134 7.54 -3.32 38.86
CA ALA A 134 7.66 -4.45 39.79
C ALA A 134 6.55 -4.50 40.86
N THR A 135 5.91 -3.37 41.16
CA THR A 135 4.75 -3.24 42.05
C THR A 135 3.49 -3.94 41.53
N GLY A 136 3.52 -4.35 40.27
CA GLY A 136 2.44 -5.06 39.61
C GLY A 136 1.37 -4.17 38.98
N ALA A 137 1.52 -2.84 39.10
CA ALA A 137 0.63 -1.85 38.49
C ALA A 137 0.53 -2.03 36.97
N ALA A 138 -0.63 -1.66 36.41
CA ALA A 138 -0.82 -1.57 34.96
C ALA A 138 0.13 -0.53 34.36
N GLY A 139 0.66 -0.84 33.18
CA GLY A 139 1.51 0.06 32.42
C GLY A 139 0.67 1.06 31.64
N ALA A 140 1.11 2.33 31.61
CA ALA A 140 0.52 3.32 30.72
C ALA A 140 0.67 2.87 29.26
N ALA A 141 -0.34 3.18 28.43
CA ALA A 141 -0.27 2.92 26.99
C ALA A 141 0.96 3.65 26.40
N THR A 142 1.81 2.90 25.72
CA THR A 142 3.13 3.37 25.26
C THR A 142 3.31 3.04 23.79
N ALA A 143 3.63 4.05 22.99
CA ALA A 143 3.99 3.89 21.59
C ALA A 143 5.39 3.24 21.49
N SER A 144 5.56 2.35 20.52
CA SER A 144 6.80 1.61 20.28
C SER A 144 8.00 2.48 19.91
N GLY A 145 7.75 3.74 19.54
CA GLY A 145 8.67 4.53 18.74
C GLY A 145 8.72 4.01 17.28
N SER A 146 9.62 4.58 16.49
CA SER A 146 9.81 4.20 15.09
C SER A 146 10.81 3.04 14.99
N VAL A 147 10.30 1.81 15.00
CA VAL A 147 11.12 0.59 14.95
C VAL A 147 11.70 0.46 13.54
N ASN A 148 13.03 0.56 13.40
CA ASN A 148 13.69 0.37 12.11
C ASN A 148 13.69 -1.12 11.72
N ILE A 149 13.12 -1.40 10.55
CA ILE A 149 13.01 -2.74 9.96
C ILE A 149 13.57 -2.79 8.52
N SER A 150 14.37 -1.80 8.13
CA SER A 150 14.96 -1.74 6.79
C SER A 150 15.86 -2.94 6.45
N ASP A 151 16.45 -3.58 7.48
CA ASP A 151 17.24 -4.81 7.35
C ASP A 151 16.41 -6.00 6.87
N GLN A 152 15.09 -5.93 7.00
CA GLN A 152 14.16 -6.99 6.59
C GLN A 152 13.66 -6.80 5.15
N ALA A 153 13.92 -5.64 4.54
CA ALA A 153 13.51 -5.31 3.18
C ALA A 153 14.50 -5.83 2.12
N THR A 154 14.01 -6.64 1.18
CA THR A 154 14.81 -7.23 0.09
C THR A 154 14.53 -6.60 -1.26
N ALA A 155 15.46 -6.71 -2.21
CA ALA A 155 15.32 -6.14 -3.55
C ALA A 155 14.11 -6.73 -4.28
N GLU A 156 13.86 -8.03 -4.08
CA GLU A 156 12.75 -8.78 -4.66
C GLU A 156 11.41 -8.48 -3.97
N ASN A 157 11.42 -7.64 -2.93
CA ASN A 157 10.25 -7.32 -2.10
C ASN A 157 9.54 -8.59 -1.57
N THR A 158 10.34 -9.59 -1.18
CA THR A 158 9.82 -10.80 -0.53
C THR A 158 9.12 -10.37 0.76
N PRO A 159 7.87 -10.80 0.99
CA PRO A 159 7.10 -10.36 2.13
C PRO A 159 7.70 -10.82 3.46
N VAL A 160 7.31 -10.13 4.52
CA VAL A 160 7.60 -10.48 5.91
C VAL A 160 6.30 -10.68 6.68
N TYR A 161 6.38 -11.41 7.77
CA TYR A 161 5.28 -11.63 8.71
C TYR A 161 5.68 -11.08 10.07
N PHE A 162 4.86 -10.19 10.62
CA PHE A 162 5.02 -9.71 11.98
C PHE A 162 4.25 -10.59 12.94
N ALA A 163 4.81 -10.82 14.12
CA ALA A 163 4.12 -11.56 15.15
C ALA A 163 4.30 -10.94 16.54
N PHE A 164 3.25 -11.02 17.34
CA PHE A 164 3.34 -10.85 18.79
C PHE A 164 3.15 -12.21 19.43
N ARG A 165 4.18 -12.66 20.17
CA ARG A 165 4.14 -13.87 20.97
C ARG A 165 3.85 -13.48 22.41
N TYR A 166 2.79 -14.03 22.97
CA TYR A 166 2.51 -14.03 24.40
C TYR A 166 2.99 -15.33 25.01
N ALA A 167 3.67 -15.29 26.14
CA ALA A 167 4.06 -16.50 26.87
C ALA A 167 4.04 -16.27 28.38
N SER A 168 3.24 -17.05 29.10
CA SER A 168 3.15 -17.01 30.55
C SER A 168 3.46 -18.36 31.16
N GLU A 169 4.30 -18.40 32.17
CA GLU A 169 4.64 -19.63 32.89
C GLU A 169 3.64 -19.90 34.02
N SER A 170 3.45 -21.18 34.35
CA SER A 170 2.76 -21.59 35.57
C SER A 170 3.70 -21.41 36.76
N ASN A 171 3.61 -20.27 37.43
CA ASN A 171 4.45 -19.95 38.59
C ASN A 171 3.71 -19.02 39.58
N ALA A 172 4.43 -18.58 40.62
CA ALA A 172 3.89 -17.75 41.70
C ALA A 172 3.68 -16.27 41.32
N LEU A 173 4.01 -15.86 40.09
CA LEU A 173 3.81 -14.49 39.60
C LEU A 173 2.50 -14.39 38.83
N LYS A 174 1.81 -13.25 38.93
CA LYS A 174 0.56 -13.00 38.18
C LYS A 174 0.91 -12.65 36.72
N PRO A 175 0.48 -13.43 35.71
CA PRO A 175 0.65 -13.04 34.32
C PRO A 175 0.00 -11.69 34.02
N ARG A 176 0.59 -10.92 33.10
CA ARG A 176 0.04 -9.63 32.67
C ARG A 176 -0.71 -9.79 31.36
N GLN A 177 -1.83 -9.08 31.21
CA GLN A 177 -2.51 -8.91 29.93
C GLN A 177 -1.69 -7.95 29.05
N TRP A 178 -1.79 -8.12 27.74
CA TRP A 178 -1.31 -7.14 26.78
C TRP A 178 -2.38 -6.76 25.77
N THR A 179 -2.44 -5.48 25.46
CA THR A 179 -3.24 -4.94 24.36
C THR A 179 -2.30 -4.26 23.36
N ILE A 180 -2.45 -4.59 22.07
CA ILE A 180 -1.75 -3.96 20.95
C ILE A 180 -2.75 -3.12 20.17
N SER A 181 -2.38 -1.89 19.82
CA SER A 181 -3.20 -0.97 19.00
C SER A 181 -2.31 -0.16 18.05
N SER A 182 -2.93 0.60 17.14
CA SER A 182 -2.24 1.58 16.27
C SER A 182 -1.07 1.01 15.45
N PHE A 183 -1.18 -0.22 14.96
CA PHE A 183 -0.15 -0.87 14.16
C PHE A 183 -0.04 -0.26 12.76
N VAL A 184 1.14 0.26 12.40
CA VAL A 184 1.45 0.89 11.13
C VAL A 184 2.83 0.45 10.63
N VAL A 185 2.94 0.17 9.33
CA VAL A 185 4.21 -0.08 8.63
C VAL A 185 4.35 0.92 7.51
N SER A 186 5.50 1.58 7.43
CA SER A 186 5.77 2.63 6.44
C SER A 186 7.05 2.36 5.65
N ASN A 187 7.07 2.86 4.42
CA ASN A 187 8.21 2.83 3.49
C ASN A 187 8.50 4.25 3.00
N THR A 188 9.62 4.82 3.43
CA THR A 188 10.08 6.14 3.05
C THR A 188 11.06 6.03 1.89
N LEU A 189 10.71 6.61 0.74
CA LEU A 189 11.54 6.63 -0.47
C LEU A 189 12.64 7.70 -0.39
N ALA A 190 13.60 7.64 -1.32
CA ALA A 190 14.73 8.57 -1.36
C ALA A 190 14.31 10.03 -1.59
N ASP A 191 13.19 10.26 -2.26
CA ASP A 191 12.57 11.58 -2.47
C ASP A 191 11.78 12.08 -1.24
N GLY A 192 11.78 11.32 -0.14
CA GLY A 192 11.03 11.60 1.09
C GLY A 192 9.53 11.29 1.01
N THR A 193 9.04 10.61 -0.03
CA THR A 193 7.67 10.10 -0.07
C THR A 193 7.49 9.01 0.97
N VAL A 194 6.47 9.13 1.82
CA VAL A 194 6.14 8.11 2.83
C VAL A 194 4.93 7.33 2.35
N ASN A 195 5.11 6.03 2.15
CA ASN A 195 4.05 5.09 1.79
C ASN A 195 3.62 4.31 3.03
N ASN A 196 2.32 4.28 3.31
CA ASN A 196 1.77 3.45 4.39
C ASN A 196 1.49 2.06 3.84
N VAL A 197 2.48 1.17 3.96
CA VAL A 197 2.42 -0.23 3.55
C VAL A 197 1.31 -0.96 4.31
N VAL A 198 1.20 -0.70 5.61
CA VAL A 198 0.08 -1.15 6.45
C VAL A 198 -0.38 0.06 7.26
N ALA A 199 -1.62 0.51 7.05
CA ALA A 199 -2.10 1.75 7.65
C ALA A 199 -2.80 1.57 9.02
N ASN A 200 -3.19 0.35 9.38
CA ASN A 200 -3.85 0.03 10.65
C ASN A 200 -3.87 -1.49 10.91
N LEU A 201 -4.31 -1.90 12.11
CA LEU A 201 -4.45 -3.30 12.51
C LEU A 201 -5.37 -4.13 11.59
N GLY A 202 -6.45 -3.55 11.07
CA GLY A 202 -7.34 -4.24 10.14
C GLY A 202 -6.64 -4.63 8.84
N LEU A 203 -5.82 -3.73 8.30
CA LEU A 203 -5.00 -4.01 7.12
C LEU A 203 -3.79 -4.90 7.43
N ALA A 204 -3.34 -4.95 8.69
CA ALA A 204 -2.30 -5.89 9.12
C ALA A 204 -2.77 -7.35 9.09
N GLY A 205 -4.09 -7.59 9.13
CA GLY A 205 -4.70 -8.90 8.94
C GLY A 205 -4.23 -9.96 9.93
N PHE A 206 -3.92 -9.57 11.17
CA PHE A 206 -3.47 -10.49 12.20
C PHE A 206 -4.46 -11.64 12.42
N LYS A 207 -3.93 -12.86 12.60
CA LYS A 207 -4.69 -14.05 12.99
C LYS A 207 -4.08 -14.67 14.24
N GLY A 208 -4.93 -15.04 15.18
CA GLY A 208 -4.53 -15.74 16.41
C GLY A 208 -4.16 -17.19 16.12
N VAL A 209 -3.13 -17.68 16.80
CA VAL A 209 -2.72 -19.08 16.84
C VAL A 209 -2.57 -19.48 18.30
N ASP A 210 -3.46 -20.36 18.74
CA ASP A 210 -3.44 -21.00 20.05
C ASP A 210 -2.39 -22.12 20.06
N VAL A 211 -1.36 -22.04 20.91
CA VAL A 211 -0.30 -23.08 20.95
C VAL A 211 -0.41 -23.94 22.19
N ILE A 212 -0.71 -23.34 23.36
CA ILE A 212 -0.75 -24.09 24.62
C ILE A 212 -2.12 -24.02 25.31
N ASN A 213 -2.72 -22.83 25.47
CA ASN A 213 -3.86 -22.67 26.35
C ASN A 213 -5.04 -21.92 25.71
N PRO A 214 -6.07 -22.66 25.25
CA PRO A 214 -7.21 -22.08 24.55
C PRO A 214 -8.11 -21.19 25.42
N SER A 215 -7.89 -21.14 26.73
CA SER A 215 -8.65 -20.28 27.63
C SER A 215 -8.18 -18.82 27.62
N PHE A 216 -6.95 -18.54 27.15
CA PHE A 216 -6.33 -17.22 27.22
C PHE A 216 -5.77 -16.75 25.87
N GLN A 217 -6.58 -16.91 24.82
CA GLN A 217 -6.23 -16.55 23.45
C GLN A 217 -6.26 -15.04 23.19
N TRP A 218 -5.61 -14.63 22.10
CA TRP A 218 -5.73 -13.28 21.56
C TRP A 218 -7.14 -13.01 21.03
N ALA A 219 -7.78 -11.95 21.53
CA ALA A 219 -9.09 -11.48 21.13
C ALA A 219 -8.99 -10.16 20.34
N PHE A 220 -9.78 -10.05 19.27
CA PHE A 220 -9.81 -8.91 18.37
C PHE A 220 -11.02 -8.01 18.66
N THR A 221 -10.77 -6.72 18.89
CA THR A 221 -11.82 -5.74 19.20
C THR A 221 -11.91 -4.69 18.09
N PRO A 222 -13.10 -4.39 17.53
CA PRO A 222 -14.40 -4.99 17.86
C PRO A 222 -14.62 -6.40 17.26
N ASN A 223 -13.83 -6.79 16.26
CA ASN A 223 -13.89 -8.11 15.62
C ASN A 223 -12.60 -8.36 14.83
N ALA A 224 -12.44 -9.57 14.30
CA ALA A 224 -11.25 -9.99 13.54
C ALA A 224 -11.12 -9.36 12.13
N LEU A 225 -12.19 -8.80 11.55
CA LEU A 225 -12.16 -8.22 10.20
C LEU A 225 -11.70 -6.76 10.20
N SER A 226 -12.00 -6.00 11.26
CA SER A 226 -11.63 -4.60 11.38
C SER A 226 -11.23 -4.22 12.81
N PRO A 227 -10.22 -4.89 13.39
CA PRO A 227 -9.76 -4.62 14.75
C PRO A 227 -9.14 -3.22 14.88
N THR A 228 -9.46 -2.54 15.97
CA THR A 228 -8.76 -1.34 16.45
C THR A 228 -7.79 -1.68 17.59
N ALA A 229 -7.96 -2.83 18.24
CA ALA A 229 -7.06 -3.39 19.22
C ALA A 229 -7.09 -4.91 19.21
N VAL A 230 -5.99 -5.54 19.62
CA VAL A 230 -5.90 -6.99 19.86
C VAL A 230 -5.38 -7.22 21.27
N THR A 231 -6.08 -8.02 22.08
CA THR A 231 -5.79 -8.20 23.50
C THR A 231 -5.66 -9.68 23.84
N VAL A 232 -4.60 -10.05 24.56
CA VAL A 232 -4.47 -11.36 25.19
C VAL A 232 -4.75 -11.24 26.69
N ALA A 233 -5.78 -11.94 27.16
CA ALA A 233 -6.13 -11.95 28.57
C ALA A 233 -5.07 -12.69 29.39
N ALA A 234 -4.92 -12.33 30.66
CA ALA A 234 -4.02 -13.02 31.57
C ALA A 234 -4.75 -14.06 32.43
N GLY A 235 -4.12 -15.22 32.60
CA GLY A 235 -4.50 -16.18 33.64
C GLY A 235 -4.23 -15.69 35.05
N ASN A 236 -4.55 -16.52 36.03
CA ASN A 236 -4.27 -16.32 37.45
C ASN A 236 -2.92 -16.89 37.87
N ILE A 237 -2.52 -16.59 39.10
CA ILE A 237 -1.29 -17.16 39.70
C ILE A 237 -1.45 -18.68 39.75
N GLY A 238 -0.45 -19.41 39.26
CA GLY A 238 -0.46 -20.87 39.25
C GLY A 238 -1.33 -21.52 38.17
N ASP A 239 -2.03 -20.75 37.33
CA ASP A 239 -2.74 -21.33 36.18
C ASP A 239 -1.76 -22.04 35.23
N ALA A 240 -2.28 -22.94 34.39
CA ALA A 240 -1.48 -23.62 33.38
C ALA A 240 -0.74 -22.60 32.49
N ALA A 241 0.48 -22.95 32.08
CA ALA A 241 1.27 -22.10 31.19
C ALA A 241 0.49 -21.76 29.92
N ASN A 242 0.78 -20.60 29.33
CA ASN A 242 0.25 -20.21 28.03
C ASN A 242 1.40 -19.83 27.10
N GLU A 243 1.24 -20.14 25.82
CA GLU A 243 1.97 -19.53 24.73
C GLU A 243 0.99 -19.39 23.58
N ASP A 244 0.74 -18.16 23.14
CA ASP A 244 -0.18 -17.88 22.05
C ASP A 244 0.36 -16.74 21.19
N TRP A 245 0.06 -16.81 19.91
CA TRP A 245 0.61 -15.90 18.91
C TRP A 245 -0.51 -15.15 18.18
N ILE A 246 -0.22 -13.92 17.75
CA ILE A 246 -0.89 -13.31 16.60
C ILE A 246 0.13 -13.08 15.52
N VAL A 247 -0.20 -13.46 14.28
CA VAL A 247 0.69 -13.31 13.11
C VAL A 247 -0.04 -12.56 12.01
N SER A 248 0.61 -11.58 11.39
CA SER A 248 0.04 -10.76 10.31
C SER A 248 -0.20 -11.58 9.03
N VAL A 249 -0.88 -10.99 8.05
CA VAL A 249 -0.76 -11.43 6.63
C VAL A 249 0.65 -11.08 6.10
N PRO A 250 1.09 -11.63 4.95
CA PRO A 250 2.34 -11.21 4.33
C PRO A 250 2.37 -9.70 4.06
N VAL A 251 3.42 -9.02 4.52
CA VAL A 251 3.63 -7.58 4.34
C VAL A 251 4.80 -7.33 3.39
N LYS A 252 4.56 -6.64 2.29
CA LYS A 252 5.57 -6.25 1.30
C LYS A 252 6.17 -4.89 1.66
N LEU A 253 7.29 -4.88 2.37
CA LEU A 253 7.88 -3.67 2.95
C LEU A 253 8.23 -2.57 1.93
N ASN A 254 8.46 -2.91 0.66
CA ASN A 254 8.78 -1.94 -0.39
C ASN A 254 7.54 -1.50 -1.19
N GLN A 255 6.32 -1.78 -0.72
CA GLN A 255 5.12 -1.35 -1.40
C GLN A 255 5.06 0.17 -1.49
N VAL A 256 4.63 0.65 -2.66
CA VAL A 256 4.33 2.05 -2.92
C VAL A 256 2.81 2.14 -3.04
N SER A 257 2.19 2.93 -2.14
CA SER A 257 0.74 3.11 -2.08
C SER A 257 0.28 4.32 -2.91
N LEU A 258 1.20 5.22 -3.24
CA LEU A 258 0.94 6.44 -4.01
C LEU A 258 1.62 6.31 -5.38
N SER A 259 0.86 5.90 -6.40
CA SER A 259 1.28 6.13 -7.77
C SER A 259 1.31 7.63 -8.05
N ASP A 260 2.32 8.09 -8.76
CA ASP A 260 2.34 9.45 -9.27
C ASP A 260 1.16 9.62 -10.25
N TYR A 261 0.63 10.84 -10.35
CA TYR A 261 -0.55 11.10 -11.18
C TYR A 261 -0.36 12.35 -12.04
N GLY A 262 -0.87 12.32 -13.26
CA GLY A 262 -0.87 13.47 -14.14
C GLY A 262 -2.05 14.42 -13.89
N ILE A 263 -1.99 15.59 -14.52
CA ILE A 263 -3.07 16.58 -14.57
C ILE A 263 -3.75 16.44 -15.94
N PRO A 264 -5.02 16.02 -16.02
CA PRO A 264 -5.78 16.08 -17.26
C PRO A 264 -5.96 17.55 -17.67
N ILE A 265 -5.49 17.90 -18.87
CA ILE A 265 -5.60 19.27 -19.40
C ILE A 265 -6.57 19.36 -20.58
N ILE A 266 -6.75 18.26 -21.31
CA ILE A 266 -7.76 18.09 -22.36
C ILE A 266 -8.47 16.76 -22.07
N SER A 267 -9.80 16.78 -22.15
CA SER A 267 -10.66 15.59 -22.10
C SER A 267 -11.71 15.63 -23.21
N ILE A 268 -12.30 14.48 -23.53
CA ILE A 268 -13.40 14.37 -24.52
C ILE A 268 -14.61 15.28 -24.23
N THR A 269 -14.79 15.68 -22.97
CA THR A 269 -15.88 16.56 -22.54
C THR A 269 -15.54 18.05 -22.66
N THR A 270 -14.31 18.38 -23.04
CA THR A 270 -13.85 19.76 -23.19
C THR A 270 -14.37 20.32 -24.52
N LEU A 271 -15.43 21.12 -24.47
CA LEU A 271 -16.10 21.69 -25.66
C LEU A 271 -15.17 22.55 -26.54
N SER A 272 -14.17 23.19 -25.93
CA SER A 272 -13.15 23.99 -26.61
C SER A 272 -11.78 23.61 -26.04
N PRO A 273 -11.13 22.55 -26.56
CA PRO A 273 -9.83 22.11 -26.08
C PRO A 273 -8.82 23.26 -26.10
N PRO A 274 -8.15 23.58 -24.98
CA PRO A 274 -7.15 24.64 -24.95
C PRO A 274 -6.00 24.32 -25.92
N LYS A 275 -5.49 25.35 -26.59
CA LYS A 275 -4.32 25.24 -27.49
C LYS A 275 -3.00 25.46 -26.76
N ASP A 276 -3.05 25.82 -25.48
CA ASP A 276 -1.89 25.97 -24.64
C ASP A 276 -2.21 25.57 -23.19
N TYR A 277 -1.17 25.32 -22.42
CA TYR A 277 -1.24 25.08 -20.99
C TYR A 277 -0.13 25.84 -20.29
N LYS A 278 -0.48 26.53 -19.22
CA LYS A 278 0.44 27.32 -18.41
C LYS A 278 0.73 26.60 -17.12
N TYR A 279 2.02 26.55 -16.75
CA TYR A 279 2.47 25.91 -15.52
C TYR A 279 3.60 26.73 -14.88
N VAL A 280 3.62 26.79 -13.56
CA VAL A 280 4.66 27.49 -12.79
C VAL A 280 5.41 26.47 -11.95
N PHE A 281 6.72 26.38 -12.18
CA PHE A 281 7.62 25.62 -11.31
C PHE A 281 8.11 26.54 -10.19
N THR A 282 7.90 26.15 -8.94
CA THR A 282 8.24 27.00 -7.77
C THR A 282 9.63 26.74 -7.21
N ALA A 283 10.24 25.61 -7.57
CA ALA A 283 11.57 25.22 -7.12
C ALA A 283 12.56 25.14 -8.30
N PRO A 284 13.83 25.56 -8.11
CA PRO A 284 14.88 25.30 -9.08
C PRO A 284 15.14 23.79 -9.24
N GLY A 285 15.45 23.37 -10.45
CA GLY A 285 15.67 21.95 -10.76
C GLY A 285 15.63 21.64 -12.24
N VAL A 286 15.92 20.39 -12.59
CA VAL A 286 15.77 19.88 -13.96
C VAL A 286 14.61 18.91 -13.96
N TYR A 287 13.55 19.24 -14.72
CA TYR A 287 12.31 18.50 -14.75
C TYR A 287 12.11 17.83 -16.10
N LYS A 288 11.77 16.54 -16.08
CA LYS A 288 11.31 15.81 -17.26
C LYS A 288 9.79 15.95 -17.35
N VAL A 289 9.36 16.91 -18.15
CA VAL A 289 7.95 17.15 -18.44
C VAL A 289 7.46 16.14 -19.46
N VAL A 290 6.29 15.55 -19.22
CA VAL A 290 5.67 14.57 -20.11
C VAL A 290 4.22 14.93 -20.40
N PHE A 291 3.85 14.90 -21.69
CA PHE A 291 2.47 14.96 -22.16
C PHE A 291 2.10 13.59 -22.74
N HIS A 292 1.07 12.96 -22.16
CA HIS A 292 0.47 11.76 -22.70
C HIS A 292 -0.83 12.14 -23.40
N ALA A 293 -0.78 12.16 -24.73
CA ALA A 293 -1.91 12.47 -25.59
C ALA A 293 -2.53 11.18 -26.12
N PHE A 294 -3.83 10.97 -25.96
CA PHE A 294 -4.47 9.72 -26.37
C PHE A 294 -5.92 9.93 -26.81
N ASN A 295 -6.35 9.06 -27.73
CA ASN A 295 -7.74 8.87 -28.11
C ASN A 295 -8.20 7.54 -27.51
N GLN A 296 -9.46 7.48 -27.08
CA GLN A 296 -10.00 6.27 -26.47
C GLN A 296 -11.50 6.14 -26.75
N ASP A 297 -11.97 4.91 -26.85
CA ASP A 297 -13.39 4.56 -26.87
C ASP A 297 -13.68 3.62 -25.68
N VAL A 298 -14.82 2.92 -25.71
CA VAL A 298 -15.22 2.01 -24.63
C VAL A 298 -14.30 0.77 -24.53
N ALA A 299 -13.67 0.36 -25.62
CA ALA A 299 -12.92 -0.88 -25.73
C ALA A 299 -11.40 -0.69 -25.88
N GLU A 300 -10.95 0.43 -26.46
CA GLU A 300 -9.55 0.65 -26.82
C GLU A 300 -9.04 2.03 -26.44
N LYS A 301 -7.72 2.11 -26.23
CA LYS A 301 -6.98 3.33 -25.95
C LYS A 301 -5.67 3.32 -26.72
N THR A 302 -5.42 4.39 -27.47
CA THR A 302 -4.19 4.55 -28.24
C THR A 302 -3.65 5.97 -28.09
N GLY A 303 -2.33 6.13 -28.05
CA GLY A 303 -1.75 7.41 -27.67
C GLY A 303 -0.28 7.56 -28.02
N ILE A 304 0.21 8.78 -27.82
CA ILE A 304 1.58 9.21 -28.02
C ILE A 304 2.08 9.92 -26.77
N ILE A 305 3.36 9.74 -26.49
CA ILE A 305 4.06 10.39 -25.38
C ILE A 305 4.99 11.44 -25.99
N LYS A 306 4.93 12.67 -25.48
CA LYS A 306 5.88 13.73 -25.77
C LYS A 306 6.61 14.11 -24.49
N GLU A 307 7.94 14.09 -24.54
CA GLU A 307 8.80 14.37 -23.41
C GLU A 307 9.66 15.59 -23.71
N MET A 308 9.90 16.42 -22.71
CA MET A 308 10.81 17.56 -22.80
C MET A 308 11.50 17.82 -21.46
N THR A 309 12.74 18.28 -21.52
CA THR A 309 13.50 18.65 -20.33
C THR A 309 13.41 20.16 -20.12
N ILE A 310 12.91 20.58 -18.97
CA ILE A 310 12.81 21.98 -18.55
C ILE A 310 13.78 22.22 -17.39
N THR A 311 14.64 23.22 -17.51
CA THR A 311 15.55 23.64 -16.44
C THR A 311 15.02 24.88 -15.75
N ILE A 312 14.81 24.82 -14.45
CA ILE A 312 14.35 25.92 -13.62
C ILE A 312 15.53 26.44 -12.80
N LEU A 313 15.89 27.70 -13.07
CA LEU A 313 16.96 28.40 -12.40
C LEU A 313 16.44 29.10 -11.13
N PRO A 314 17.32 29.43 -10.17
CA PRO A 314 16.98 30.26 -9.02
C PRO A 314 16.37 31.62 -9.38
#